data_AF-A0AAV5UI08-F1
#
_entry.id   AF-A0AAV5UI08-F1
#
_cell.length_a   1.000
_cell.length_b   1.000
_cell.length_c   1.000
_cell.angle_alpha   90.00
_cell.angle_beta   90.00
_cell.angle_gamma   90.00
#
_symmetry.space_group_name_H-M   'P 1'
#
loop_
_entity.id
_entity.type
_entity.pdbx_description
1 polymer ?
#
loop_
_entity_poly.entity_id
_entity_poly.type
_entity_poly.pdbx_seq_one_letter_code
_entity_poly.pdbx_strand_id
1 'polypeptide(L)'
;MFAVSPCLSNPHLPCSVASSQSSCRSAHGAVTSFQHDIYATGQYQGFLGDRVQARAYSELRSESEFAVTDEELQCTNVTTCTWHNDAGDQLDWVTGFGEVALTKLNIITGSTIVPGSNFFILASDTRPQSFSGSLISKAIACQPSSGLLSFRYWRSRARVAGQEPDLDVCTRRVPDSTLEHCLTIETTPNHTILASIPPIFEPFEIVIRGHGFENEPEGGLIILDSIDYFARLDSAENCAVREHNT
;
A
#
# COMPACT_ATOMS: atom_id res chain seq x y z
N MET A 1 31.00 12.79 -38.67
CA MET A 1 30.68 12.07 -39.92
C MET A 1 31.39 10.71 -39.86
N PHE A 2 30.75 9.72 -39.25
CA PHE A 2 31.15 8.31 -39.21
C PHE A 2 29.84 7.53 -39.05
N ALA A 3 29.25 7.10 -40.17
CA ALA A 3 29.35 5.76 -40.74
C ALA A 3 28.51 4.73 -39.96
N VAL A 4 27.23 4.70 -40.32
CA VAL A 4 26.29 3.60 -40.04
C VAL A 4 26.56 2.49 -41.07
N SER A 5 26.62 1.24 -40.61
CA SER A 5 26.51 0.06 -41.47
C SER A 5 25.98 -1.13 -40.68
N PRO A 6 25.27 -2.07 -41.34
CA PRO A 6 24.01 -2.60 -40.85
C PRO A 6 24.12 -4.05 -40.34
N CYS A 7 23.15 -4.43 -39.50
CA CYS A 7 22.92 -5.82 -39.12
C CYS A 7 22.55 -6.65 -40.37
N LEU A 8 23.46 -7.54 -40.77
CA LEU A 8 23.17 -8.60 -41.72
C LEU A 8 22.44 -9.73 -41.00
N SER A 9 21.17 -9.88 -41.36
CA SER A 9 20.33 -11.05 -41.13
C SER A 9 20.95 -12.31 -41.72
N ASN A 10 21.07 -13.37 -40.92
CA ASN A 10 21.25 -14.73 -41.44
C ASN A 10 20.16 -15.63 -40.83
N PRO A 11 19.26 -16.22 -41.65
CA PRO A 11 18.17 -17.04 -41.18
C PRO A 11 18.62 -18.49 -41.17
N HIS A 12 18.81 -19.12 -40.01
CA HIS A 12 18.62 -20.56 -39.79
C HIS A 12 18.90 -20.87 -38.31
N LEU A 13 17.91 -21.52 -37.68
CA LEU A 13 17.91 -22.24 -36.38
C LEU A 13 17.43 -21.49 -35.12
N PRO A 14 16.76 -22.23 -34.20
CA PRO A 14 15.56 -21.78 -33.49
C PRO A 14 15.85 -21.17 -32.10
N CYS A 15 14.92 -20.34 -31.64
CA CYS A 15 14.91 -19.79 -30.29
C CYS A 15 14.81 -20.91 -29.24
N SER A 16 15.83 -21.03 -28.39
CA SER A 16 15.78 -21.80 -27.16
C SER A 16 16.47 -21.05 -26.02
N VAL A 17 15.84 -21.19 -24.87
CA VAL A 17 16.00 -20.47 -23.60
C VAL A 17 17.30 -20.84 -22.87
N ALA A 18 17.77 -19.89 -22.05
CA ALA A 18 18.75 -19.99 -20.96
C ALA A 18 20.25 -20.01 -21.31
N SER A 19 20.93 -18.93 -20.93
CA SER A 19 22.05 -18.90 -19.95
C SER A 19 23.08 -17.83 -20.32
N SER A 20 23.10 -16.75 -19.56
CA SER A 20 24.32 -15.97 -19.38
C SER A 20 24.60 -15.86 -17.88
N GLN A 21 25.52 -16.71 -17.42
CA GLN A 21 26.33 -16.38 -16.26
C GLN A 21 27.13 -15.12 -16.59
N SER A 22 27.07 -14.12 -15.72
CA SER A 22 28.16 -13.17 -15.55
C SER A 22 28.59 -13.20 -14.10
N SER A 23 29.71 -13.90 -13.88
CA SER A 23 30.53 -13.79 -12.70
C SER A 23 31.05 -12.36 -12.56
N CYS A 24 30.62 -11.67 -11.50
CA CYS A 24 31.40 -10.61 -10.88
C CYS A 24 31.18 -10.72 -9.36
N ARG A 25 32.12 -11.38 -8.68
CA ARG A 25 32.30 -11.19 -7.24
C ARG A 25 32.97 -9.84 -7.02
N SER A 26 32.27 -8.92 -6.40
CA SER A 26 32.86 -7.93 -5.53
C SER A 26 31.92 -7.74 -4.35
N ALA A 27 32.44 -8.05 -3.17
CA ALA A 27 31.78 -7.92 -1.90
C ALA A 27 31.70 -6.43 -1.52
N HIS A 28 30.55 -5.82 -1.78
CA HIS A 28 30.07 -4.62 -1.11
C HIS A 28 28.55 -4.79 -0.95
N GLY A 29 28.05 -4.56 0.28
CA GLY A 29 26.69 -4.87 0.68
C GLY A 29 25.66 -4.35 -0.31
N ALA A 30 24.96 -5.27 -0.98
CA ALA A 30 23.87 -4.94 -1.87
C ALA A 30 22.68 -4.56 -1.00
N VAL A 31 22.44 -3.26 -0.86
CA VAL A 31 21.10 -2.75 -0.55
C VAL A 31 20.31 -2.93 -1.83
N THR A 32 19.77 -4.12 -2.03
CA THR A 32 18.74 -4.34 -3.06
C THR A 32 17.45 -3.71 -2.53
N SER A 33 16.82 -2.86 -3.32
CA SER A 33 15.62 -2.12 -2.89
C SER A 33 14.50 -3.10 -2.58
N PHE A 34 13.95 -3.04 -1.36
CA PHE A 34 12.92 -3.96 -0.84
C PHE A 34 11.78 -4.21 -1.82
N GLN A 35 11.26 -3.13 -2.43
CA GLN A 35 10.17 -3.19 -3.41
C GLN A 35 10.55 -4.07 -4.61
N HIS A 36 11.71 -3.83 -5.21
CA HIS A 36 12.19 -4.56 -6.38
C HIS A 36 12.36 -6.06 -6.10
N ASP A 37 12.88 -6.42 -4.93
CA ASP A 37 13.10 -7.82 -4.56
C ASP A 37 11.78 -8.57 -4.44
N ILE A 38 10.75 -7.99 -3.80
CA ILE A 38 9.43 -8.63 -3.69
C ILE A 38 8.82 -8.87 -5.06
N TYR A 39 8.94 -7.91 -5.98
CA TYR A 39 8.43 -8.07 -7.33
C TYR A 39 9.21 -9.08 -8.17
N ALA A 40 10.52 -9.20 -7.95
CA ALA A 40 11.37 -10.12 -8.70
C ALA A 40 11.25 -11.56 -8.20
N THR A 41 11.19 -11.79 -6.88
CA THR A 41 11.25 -13.13 -6.27
C THR A 41 9.90 -13.61 -5.74
N GLY A 42 8.92 -12.71 -5.61
CA GLY A 42 7.64 -12.96 -4.97
C GLY A 42 7.69 -13.03 -3.44
N GLN A 43 8.89 -13.01 -2.82
CA GLN A 43 9.08 -13.09 -1.37
C GLN A 43 10.33 -12.35 -0.87
N TYR A 44 10.17 -11.52 0.16
CA TYR A 44 11.30 -10.92 0.89
C TYR A 44 11.30 -11.32 2.37
N GLN A 45 12.48 -11.66 2.90
CA GLN A 45 12.75 -11.91 4.31
C GLN A 45 13.79 -10.91 4.84
N GLY A 46 13.60 -10.37 6.04
CA GLY A 46 14.75 -9.89 6.84
C GLY A 46 14.68 -8.48 7.46
N PHE A 47 13.74 -7.60 7.10
CA PHE A 47 13.73 -6.25 7.71
C PHE A 47 12.93 -6.19 9.02
N LEU A 48 11.82 -6.93 9.12
CA LEU A 48 11.00 -7.08 10.35
C LEU A 48 11.35 -8.36 11.15
N GLY A 49 12.43 -9.05 10.75
CA GLY A 49 12.87 -10.31 11.35
C GLY A 49 12.69 -11.51 10.41
N ASP A 50 13.37 -12.60 10.75
CA ASP A 50 13.50 -13.79 9.90
C ASP A 50 12.19 -14.58 9.74
N ARG A 51 11.21 -14.31 10.61
CA ARG A 51 9.88 -14.93 10.60
C ARG A 51 8.87 -14.16 9.75
N VAL A 52 9.25 -13.01 9.20
CA VAL A 52 8.36 -12.21 8.36
C VAL A 52 8.63 -12.53 6.89
N GLN A 53 7.58 -12.91 6.18
CA GLN A 53 7.56 -13.04 4.73
C GLN A 53 6.72 -11.92 4.13
N ALA A 54 7.29 -11.12 3.24
CA ALA A 54 6.53 -10.16 2.46
C ALA A 54 6.16 -10.76 1.09
N ARG A 55 4.96 -10.50 0.58
CA ARG A 55 4.47 -10.99 -0.73
C ARG A 55 3.77 -9.88 -1.48
N ALA A 56 3.94 -9.85 -2.80
CA ALA A 56 3.15 -8.98 -3.67
C ALA A 56 1.66 -9.21 -3.40
N TYR A 57 0.90 -8.12 -3.30
CA TYR A 57 -0.51 -8.21 -2.98
C TYR A 57 -1.31 -8.55 -4.25
N SER A 58 -2.02 -9.67 -4.22
CA SER A 58 -2.87 -10.10 -5.34
C SER A 58 -4.28 -9.55 -5.17
N GLU A 59 -4.74 -8.76 -6.14
CA GLU A 59 -6.10 -8.21 -6.14
C GLU A 59 -7.15 -9.33 -6.16
N LEU A 60 -8.05 -9.33 -5.17
CA LEU A 60 -9.30 -10.07 -5.21
C LEU A 60 -10.38 -9.15 -5.77
N ARG A 61 -10.57 -9.15 -7.10
CA ARG A 61 -11.67 -8.41 -7.73
C ARG A 61 -12.98 -9.13 -7.46
N SER A 62 -13.85 -8.48 -6.67
CA SER A 62 -15.24 -8.91 -6.49
C SER A 62 -16.04 -8.65 -7.77
N GLU A 63 -16.97 -9.54 -8.12
CA GLU A 63 -17.87 -9.36 -9.27
C GLU A 63 -18.93 -8.27 -9.04
N SER A 64 -19.17 -7.85 -7.79
CA SER A 64 -20.07 -6.73 -7.49
C SER A 64 -19.32 -5.39 -7.46
N GLU A 65 -19.88 -4.39 -8.13
CA GLU A 65 -19.27 -3.07 -8.30
C GLU A 65 -19.16 -2.29 -6.98
N PHE A 66 -20.13 -2.43 -6.07
CA PHE A 66 -20.17 -1.73 -4.79
C PHE A 66 -20.25 -2.68 -3.60
N ALA A 67 -19.73 -2.24 -2.45
CA ALA A 67 -19.92 -2.86 -1.14
C ALA A 67 -21.38 -2.69 -0.68
N VAL A 68 -21.99 -3.77 -0.21
CA VAL A 68 -23.38 -3.76 0.29
C VAL A 68 -23.40 -3.55 1.80
N THR A 69 -22.41 -4.10 2.51
CA THR A 69 -22.25 -3.95 3.95
C THR A 69 -20.87 -3.40 4.30
N ASP A 70 -20.72 -2.81 5.49
CA ASP A 70 -19.45 -2.28 5.97
C ASP A 70 -18.43 -3.39 6.28
N GLU A 71 -18.88 -4.62 6.56
CA GLU A 71 -17.97 -5.77 6.73
C GLU A 71 -17.19 -6.12 5.45
N GLU A 72 -17.71 -5.82 4.26
CA GLU A 72 -16.98 -6.02 2.99
C GLU A 72 -15.78 -5.08 2.83
N LEU A 73 -15.71 -4.02 3.65
CA LEU A 73 -14.64 -3.03 3.69
C LEU A 73 -13.66 -3.30 4.83
N GLN A 74 -13.91 -4.31 5.67
CA GLN A 74 -12.99 -4.71 6.72
C GLN A 74 -11.83 -5.54 6.14
N CYS A 75 -10.64 -5.37 6.71
CA CYS A 75 -9.45 -6.15 6.41
C CYS A 75 -8.68 -6.49 7.69
N THR A 76 -9.17 -7.52 8.39
CA THR A 76 -8.48 -8.18 9.52
C THR A 76 -7.62 -9.37 9.07
N ASN A 77 -7.86 -9.86 7.85
CA ASN A 77 -7.02 -10.83 7.17
C ASN A 77 -6.70 -10.35 5.75
N VAL A 78 -5.43 -9.96 5.53
CA VAL A 78 -4.95 -9.44 4.25
C VAL A 78 -5.04 -10.41 3.08
N THR A 79 -5.28 -11.71 3.31
CA THR A 79 -5.43 -12.68 2.21
C THR A 79 -6.84 -12.78 1.65
N THR A 80 -7.84 -12.24 2.36
CA THR A 80 -9.26 -12.43 2.03
C THR A 80 -10.02 -11.13 1.86
N CYS A 81 -9.41 -9.99 2.16
CA CYS A 81 -10.09 -8.71 2.05
C CYS A 81 -10.05 -8.15 0.62
N THR A 82 -10.83 -7.11 0.38
CA THR A 82 -11.11 -6.54 -0.94
C THR A 82 -10.30 -5.28 -1.26
N TRP A 83 -9.48 -4.84 -0.32
CA TRP A 83 -8.58 -3.71 -0.54
C TRP A 83 -7.61 -4.05 -1.68
N HIS A 84 -7.11 -3.08 -2.42
CA HIS A 84 -6.21 -3.32 -3.56
C HIS A 84 -5.25 -2.15 -3.78
N ASN A 85 -4.17 -2.39 -4.52
CA ASN A 85 -3.26 -1.32 -4.92
C ASN A 85 -3.87 -0.47 -6.03
N ASP A 86 -3.50 0.81 -6.06
CA ASP A 86 -3.81 1.67 -7.20
C ASP A 86 -2.79 1.47 -8.33
N ALA A 87 -3.26 1.11 -9.53
CA ALA A 87 -2.40 0.94 -10.70
C ALA A 87 -1.80 2.26 -11.22
N GLY A 88 -2.29 3.41 -10.74
CA GLY A 88 -1.86 4.75 -11.18
C GLY A 88 -0.66 5.33 -10.44
N ASP A 89 -0.22 4.75 -9.32
CA ASP A 89 0.85 5.28 -8.50
C ASP A 89 2.20 4.56 -8.71
N GLN A 90 3.19 4.86 -7.86
CA GLN A 90 4.58 4.43 -8.07
C GLN A 90 5.03 3.35 -7.11
N LEU A 91 4.28 3.16 -6.01
CA LEU A 91 4.64 2.24 -4.93
C LEU A 91 3.41 1.42 -4.57
N ASP A 92 3.58 0.13 -4.53
CA ASP A 92 2.53 -0.78 -4.08
C ASP A 92 2.71 -1.20 -2.63
N TRP A 93 1.57 -1.39 -1.97
CA TRP A 93 1.47 -2.15 -0.74
C TRP A 93 1.70 -3.64 -1.00
N VAL A 94 2.43 -4.25 -0.08
CA VAL A 94 2.70 -5.68 -0.03
C VAL A 94 2.14 -6.26 1.26
N THR A 95 1.91 -7.57 1.28
CA THR A 95 1.40 -8.26 2.47
C THR A 95 2.53 -8.89 3.25
N GLY A 96 2.59 -8.64 4.56
CA GLY A 96 3.49 -9.26 5.51
C GLY A 96 2.81 -10.39 6.26
N PHE A 97 3.52 -11.52 6.41
CA PHE A 97 3.06 -12.69 7.18
C PHE A 97 4.10 -13.11 8.20
N GLY A 98 3.64 -13.47 9.39
CA GLY A 98 4.46 -14.02 10.47
C GLY A 98 4.70 -13.04 11.61
N GLU A 99 5.58 -13.44 12.53
CA GLU A 99 5.82 -12.70 13.77
C GLU A 99 6.91 -11.64 13.58
N VAL A 100 6.54 -10.37 13.74
CA VAL A 100 7.49 -9.26 13.72
C VAL A 100 8.42 -9.34 14.95
N ALA A 101 9.73 -9.32 14.71
CA ALA A 101 10.72 -9.29 15.76
C ALA A 101 10.68 -7.93 16.48
N LEU A 102 10.25 -7.93 17.75
CA LEU A 102 10.10 -6.73 18.58
C LEU A 102 11.34 -5.82 18.54
N THR A 103 12.54 -6.38 18.67
CA THR A 103 13.79 -5.60 18.64
C THR A 103 14.00 -4.88 17.31
N LYS A 104 13.66 -5.52 16.19
CA LYS A 104 13.79 -4.92 14.85
C LYS A 104 12.75 -3.80 14.67
N LEU A 105 11.50 -4.06 15.05
CA LEU A 105 10.44 -3.06 14.98
C LEU A 105 10.77 -1.84 15.85
N ASN A 106 11.28 -2.05 17.05
CA ASN A 106 11.65 -0.97 17.96
C ASN A 106 12.78 -0.10 17.39
N ILE A 107 13.79 -0.71 16.75
CA ILE A 107 14.85 0.04 16.08
C ILE A 107 14.28 0.93 14.98
N ILE A 108 13.39 0.39 14.15
CA ILE A 108 12.85 1.10 12.97
C ILE A 108 11.84 2.18 13.37
N THR A 109 10.88 1.84 14.22
CA THR A 109 9.69 2.66 14.52
C THR A 109 9.72 3.31 15.90
N GLY A 110 10.58 2.84 16.81
CA GLY A 110 10.54 3.20 18.23
C GLY A 110 9.46 2.48 19.03
N SER A 111 8.58 1.71 18.38
CA SER A 111 7.46 1.04 19.05
C SER A 111 7.89 -0.20 19.86
N THR A 112 7.18 -0.45 20.96
CA THR A 112 7.25 -1.72 21.71
C THR A 112 6.01 -2.60 21.50
N ILE A 113 5.10 -2.17 20.63
CA ILE A 113 3.84 -2.84 20.32
C ILE A 113 3.96 -3.39 18.90
N VAL A 114 3.88 -4.71 18.75
CA VAL A 114 3.98 -5.36 17.44
C VAL A 114 2.62 -5.40 16.72
N PRO A 115 2.61 -5.40 15.37
CA PRO A 115 1.43 -5.77 14.60
C PRO A 115 1.10 -7.26 14.81
N GLY A 116 -0.07 -7.66 14.32
CA GLY A 116 -0.48 -9.06 14.26
C GLY A 116 0.36 -9.92 13.32
N SER A 117 -0.14 -11.11 13.00
CA SER A 117 0.56 -12.10 12.16
C SER A 117 0.36 -11.92 10.66
N ASN A 118 -0.55 -11.03 10.25
CA ASN A 118 -0.76 -10.66 8.87
C ASN A 118 -1.05 -9.15 8.81
N PHE A 119 -0.43 -8.42 7.90
CA PHE A 119 -0.46 -6.95 7.87
C PHE A 119 -0.04 -6.44 6.49
N PHE A 120 -0.31 -5.17 6.20
CA PHE A 120 0.19 -4.50 5.02
C PHE A 120 1.51 -3.79 5.32
N ILE A 121 2.37 -3.73 4.32
CA ILE A 121 3.65 -3.05 4.34
C ILE A 121 3.70 -2.15 3.11
N LEU A 122 4.03 -0.88 3.30
CA LEU A 122 4.51 -0.02 2.22
C LEU A 122 5.92 0.40 2.59
N ALA A 123 6.91 -0.02 1.82
CA ALA A 123 8.30 0.27 2.13
C ALA A 123 9.11 0.46 0.86
N SER A 124 9.96 1.47 0.88
CA SER A 124 10.83 1.81 -0.23
C SER A 124 12.18 2.28 0.30
N ASP A 125 13.21 2.15 -0.54
CA ASP A 125 14.40 2.98 -0.47
C ASP A 125 14.06 4.46 -0.72
N THR A 126 15.05 5.35 -0.67
CA THR A 126 14.82 6.79 -0.89
C THR A 126 14.12 7.04 -2.22
N ARG A 127 12.96 7.72 -2.19
CA ARG A 127 12.19 8.11 -3.38
C ARG A 127 11.91 9.60 -3.43
N PRO A 128 11.61 10.14 -4.63
CA PRO A 128 11.10 11.50 -4.74
C PRO A 128 9.82 11.69 -3.92
N GLN A 129 9.65 12.86 -3.31
CA GLN A 129 8.47 13.21 -2.50
C GLN A 129 7.13 13.02 -3.24
N SER A 130 7.14 13.10 -4.57
CA SER A 130 5.93 12.89 -5.39
C SER A 130 5.50 11.42 -5.47
N PHE A 131 6.34 10.47 -5.05
CA PHE A 131 6.03 9.05 -5.10
C PHE A 131 5.13 8.68 -3.92
N SER A 132 4.09 7.92 -4.20
CA SER A 132 3.18 7.41 -3.18
C SER A 132 2.71 6.00 -3.53
N GLY A 133 2.15 5.36 -2.52
CA GLY A 133 1.44 4.09 -2.67
C GLY A 133 0.09 4.09 -1.98
N SER A 134 -0.94 3.67 -2.69
CA SER A 134 -2.33 3.84 -2.30
C SER A 134 -3.00 2.47 -2.18
N LEU A 135 -3.62 2.26 -1.01
CA LEU A 135 -4.44 1.09 -0.73
C LEU A 135 -5.90 1.53 -0.81
N ILE A 136 -6.64 0.97 -1.77
CA ILE A 136 -7.97 1.38 -2.18
C ILE A 136 -8.99 0.38 -1.66
N SER A 137 -10.07 0.86 -1.05
CA SER A 137 -11.17 0.01 -0.60
C SER A 137 -11.98 -0.55 -1.78
N LYS A 138 -12.90 -1.48 -1.52
CA LYS A 138 -14.01 -1.70 -2.45
C LYS A 138 -14.82 -0.41 -2.59
N ALA A 139 -15.37 -0.14 -3.78
CA ALA A 139 -16.19 1.04 -4.00
C ALA A 139 -17.47 1.00 -3.15
N ILE A 140 -17.91 2.16 -2.71
CA ILE A 140 -19.08 2.37 -1.85
C ILE A 140 -20.06 3.20 -2.65
N ALA A 141 -21.29 2.70 -2.83
CA ALA A 141 -22.29 3.40 -3.62
C ALA A 141 -22.67 4.77 -2.98
N CYS A 142 -22.87 4.77 -1.66
CA CYS A 142 -22.96 5.98 -0.85
C CYS A 142 -23.01 5.65 0.65
N GLN A 143 -22.85 6.69 1.48
CA GLN A 143 -22.80 6.64 2.94
C GLN A 143 -23.52 7.88 3.54
N PRO A 144 -24.82 7.81 3.87
CA PRO A 144 -25.63 8.96 4.28
C PRO A 144 -25.30 9.57 5.65
N SER A 145 -24.48 8.90 6.46
CA SER A 145 -24.02 9.36 7.77
C SER A 145 -22.53 9.12 7.89
N SER A 146 -21.81 9.88 8.71
CA SER A 146 -20.37 9.69 8.89
C SER A 146 -20.00 8.24 9.22
N GLY A 147 -18.98 7.74 8.55
CA GLY A 147 -18.34 6.46 8.85
C GLY A 147 -17.13 6.62 9.76
N LEU A 148 -16.75 5.53 10.39
CA LEU A 148 -15.57 5.44 11.24
C LEU A 148 -14.63 4.37 10.68
N LEU A 149 -13.47 4.80 10.21
CA LEU A 149 -12.36 3.94 9.83
C LEU A 149 -11.41 3.79 11.03
N SER A 150 -11.13 2.55 11.41
CA SER A 150 -10.21 2.18 12.48
C SER A 150 -9.11 1.30 11.91
N PHE A 151 -7.86 1.53 12.27
CA PHE A 151 -6.75 0.66 11.89
C PHE A 151 -5.58 0.84 12.84
N ARG A 152 -4.60 -0.06 12.75
CA ARG A 152 -3.33 0.07 13.47
C ARG A 152 -2.24 0.52 12.52
N TYR A 153 -1.42 1.48 12.96
CA TYR A 153 -0.44 2.16 12.12
C TYR A 153 0.94 2.30 12.79
N TRP A 154 1.98 1.97 12.03
CA TRP A 154 3.37 2.23 12.38
C TRP A 154 4.07 2.88 11.20
N ARG A 155 5.03 3.77 11.51
CA ARG A 155 5.96 4.33 10.54
C ARG A 155 7.39 4.25 11.01
N SER A 156 8.34 4.16 10.09
CA SER A 156 9.76 4.33 10.39
C SER A 156 10.04 5.73 10.92
N ARG A 157 11.02 5.83 11.82
CA ARG A 157 11.60 7.11 12.21
C ARG A 157 12.51 7.62 11.11
N ALA A 158 12.64 8.93 11.02
CA ALA A 158 13.60 9.61 10.17
C ALA A 158 14.81 10.07 10.99
N ARG A 159 15.95 10.29 10.31
CA ARG A 159 17.13 10.91 10.94
C ARG A 159 16.89 12.36 11.28
N VAL A 160 16.12 13.05 10.45
CA VAL A 160 15.68 14.43 10.63
C VAL A 160 14.22 14.40 11.04
N ALA A 161 13.90 15.00 12.18
CA ALA A 161 12.53 15.06 12.67
C ALA A 161 11.62 15.80 11.67
N GLY A 162 10.45 15.24 11.39
CA GLY A 162 9.49 15.78 10.43
C GLY A 162 9.74 15.33 8.99
N GLN A 163 10.62 14.36 8.77
CA GLN A 163 10.79 13.70 7.46
C GLN A 163 10.29 12.26 7.47
N GLU A 164 9.69 11.78 8.56
CA GLU A 164 9.06 10.45 8.60
C GLU A 164 8.03 10.29 7.46
N PRO A 165 7.85 9.08 6.91
CA PRO A 165 6.83 8.88 5.90
C PRO A 165 5.44 9.14 6.50
N ASP A 166 4.59 9.77 5.71
CA ASP A 166 3.25 10.18 6.10
C ASP A 166 2.20 9.24 5.52
N LEU A 167 1.06 9.19 6.18
CA LEU A 167 -0.11 8.42 5.77
C LEU A 167 -1.32 9.34 5.73
N ASP A 168 -1.95 9.42 4.58
CA ASP A 168 -3.22 10.11 4.41
C ASP A 168 -4.37 9.10 4.32
N VAL A 169 -5.50 9.44 4.92
CA VAL A 169 -6.80 8.82 4.62
C VAL A 169 -7.60 9.82 3.81
N CYS A 170 -7.92 9.46 2.58
CA CYS A 170 -8.70 10.27 1.65
C CYS A 170 -9.92 9.49 1.15
N THR A 171 -10.76 10.20 0.40
CA THR A 171 -11.81 9.62 -0.43
C THR A 171 -11.57 10.02 -1.88
N ARG A 172 -12.13 9.28 -2.84
CA ARG A 172 -12.22 9.74 -4.23
C ARG A 172 -13.51 9.25 -4.85
N ARG A 173 -14.04 9.99 -5.81
CA ARG A 173 -15.24 9.59 -6.56
C ARG A 173 -14.89 8.52 -7.57
N VAL A 174 -15.81 7.62 -7.86
CA VAL A 174 -15.62 6.65 -8.94
C VAL A 174 -16.22 7.23 -10.23
N PRO A 175 -15.50 7.26 -11.38
CA PRO A 175 -14.16 6.69 -11.66
C PRO A 175 -13.01 7.72 -11.64
N ASP A 176 -13.13 8.82 -10.90
CA ASP A 176 -12.08 9.85 -10.80
C ASP A 176 -10.88 9.34 -9.98
N SER A 177 -9.69 9.87 -10.24
CA SER A 177 -8.49 9.64 -9.44
C SER A 177 -8.18 10.77 -8.46
N THR A 178 -8.94 11.86 -8.51
CA THR A 178 -8.76 13.03 -7.64
C THR A 178 -9.12 12.71 -6.20
N LEU A 179 -8.14 12.88 -5.30
CA LEU A 179 -8.34 12.69 -3.87
C LEU A 179 -9.05 13.90 -3.25
N GLU A 180 -10.07 13.61 -2.45
CA GLU A 180 -10.92 14.55 -1.72
C GLU A 180 -10.97 14.15 -0.23
N HIS A 181 -11.32 15.09 0.65
CA HIS A 181 -11.47 14.85 2.10
C HIS A 181 -10.25 14.17 2.78
N CYS A 182 -9.04 14.53 2.35
CA CYS A 182 -7.81 13.96 2.91
C CYS A 182 -7.54 14.41 4.34
N LEU A 183 -7.13 13.46 5.18
CA LEU A 183 -6.65 13.64 6.54
C LEU A 183 -5.30 12.96 6.70
N THR A 184 -4.26 13.74 6.99
CA THR A 184 -2.94 13.21 7.38
C THR A 184 -3.00 12.64 8.79
N ILE A 185 -2.51 11.43 8.95
CA ILE A 185 -2.64 10.61 10.15
C ILE A 185 -1.39 10.73 11.01
N GLU A 186 -1.60 11.15 12.26
CA GLU A 186 -0.57 11.09 13.28
C GLU A 186 -0.58 9.76 14.02
N THR A 187 0.60 9.29 14.41
CA THR A 187 0.71 8.07 15.21
C THR A 187 0.21 8.29 16.63
N THR A 188 -0.42 7.27 17.21
CA THR A 188 -0.89 7.27 18.61
C THR A 188 -0.02 6.34 19.47
N PRO A 189 0.07 6.54 20.80
CA PRO A 189 0.86 5.67 21.67
C PRO A 189 0.46 4.19 21.65
N ASN A 190 -0.79 3.87 21.32
CA ASN A 190 -1.29 2.49 21.19
C ASN A 190 -1.37 2.00 19.74
N HIS A 191 -0.92 2.81 18.78
CA HIS A 191 -0.99 2.58 17.34
C HIS A 191 -2.40 2.51 16.74
N THR A 192 -3.46 2.65 17.53
CA THR A 192 -4.84 2.64 17.01
C THR A 192 -5.19 4.03 16.50
N ILE A 193 -5.63 4.09 15.25
CA ILE A 193 -6.09 5.29 14.55
C ILE A 193 -7.60 5.22 14.41
N LEU A 194 -8.26 6.37 14.55
CA LEU A 194 -9.67 6.56 14.27
C LEU A 194 -9.80 7.74 13.31
N ALA A 195 -10.24 7.48 12.08
CA ALA A 195 -10.48 8.49 11.06
C ALA A 195 -11.97 8.52 10.71
N SER A 196 -12.57 9.72 10.66
CA SER A 196 -13.97 9.88 10.28
C SER A 196 -14.09 10.17 8.79
N ILE A 197 -14.95 9.42 8.11
CA ILE A 197 -15.31 9.66 6.71
C ILE A 197 -16.62 10.45 6.70
N PRO A 198 -16.69 11.63 6.07
CA PRO A 198 -17.91 12.44 6.05
C PRO A 198 -19.04 11.73 5.30
N PRO A 199 -20.31 12.14 5.47
CA PRO A 199 -21.41 11.67 4.63
C PRO A 199 -21.12 11.96 3.15
N ILE A 200 -21.28 10.96 2.28
CA ILE A 200 -21.04 11.08 0.84
C ILE A 200 -22.23 10.43 0.12
N PHE A 201 -22.87 11.16 -0.79
CA PHE A 201 -24.11 10.76 -1.47
C PHE A 201 -23.90 10.28 -2.91
N GLU A 202 -22.64 10.19 -3.34
CA GLU A 202 -22.22 9.71 -4.66
C GLU A 202 -21.24 8.52 -4.51
N PRO A 203 -21.04 7.69 -5.55
CA PRO A 203 -20.11 6.58 -5.50
C PRO A 203 -18.67 7.01 -5.22
N PHE A 204 -18.05 6.40 -4.22
CA PHE A 204 -16.71 6.75 -3.77
C PHE A 204 -15.89 5.54 -3.28
N GLU A 205 -14.58 5.72 -3.20
CA GLU A 205 -13.63 4.78 -2.58
C GLU A 205 -12.91 5.46 -1.43
N ILE A 206 -12.55 4.68 -0.41
CA ILE A 206 -11.63 5.11 0.64
C ILE A 206 -10.21 4.79 0.19
N VAL A 207 -9.32 5.76 0.32
CA VAL A 207 -7.92 5.66 -0.11
C VAL A 207 -7.02 5.87 1.09
N ILE A 208 -6.20 4.87 1.40
CA ILE A 208 -5.12 4.99 2.39
C ILE A 208 -3.81 5.16 1.61
N ARG A 209 -3.25 6.37 1.64
CA ARG A 209 -2.11 6.76 0.82
C ARG A 209 -0.87 6.98 1.67
N GLY A 210 0.18 6.20 1.46
CA GLY A 210 1.48 6.45 2.05
C GLY A 210 2.39 7.25 1.11
N HIS A 211 3.11 8.23 1.64
CA HIS A 211 4.08 9.05 0.90
C HIS A 211 5.21 9.54 1.83
N GLY A 212 6.11 10.39 1.34
CA GLY A 212 7.17 10.96 2.19
C GLY A 212 8.39 10.03 2.36
N PHE A 213 8.75 9.28 1.32
CA PHE A 213 9.86 8.30 1.36
C PHE A 213 11.23 8.90 0.98
N GLU A 214 11.41 10.22 1.06
CA GLU A 214 12.65 10.95 0.72
C GLU A 214 13.79 10.85 1.76
N ASN A 215 13.59 10.08 2.82
CA ASN A 215 14.56 9.90 3.89
C ASN A 215 15.85 9.21 3.42
N GLU A 216 16.97 9.92 3.42
CA GLU A 216 18.27 9.34 3.05
C GLU A 216 19.03 8.78 4.27
N PRO A 217 19.74 7.62 4.13
CA PRO A 217 19.76 6.69 2.99
C PRO A 217 18.72 5.55 3.07
N GLU A 218 17.89 5.53 4.12
CA GLU A 218 17.07 4.35 4.45
C GLU A 218 15.74 4.26 3.67
N GLY A 219 15.27 5.34 3.08
CA GLY A 219 13.90 5.48 2.61
C GLY A 219 12.91 5.43 3.78
N GLY A 220 11.81 4.70 3.62
CA GLY A 220 10.77 4.67 4.65
C GLY A 220 9.98 3.38 4.68
N LEU A 221 9.26 3.22 5.78
CA LEU A 221 8.38 2.09 6.05
C LEU A 221 7.08 2.60 6.67
N ILE A 222 5.97 2.07 6.18
CA ILE A 222 4.66 2.11 6.81
C ILE A 222 4.14 0.69 6.97
N ILE A 223 3.54 0.40 8.13
CA ILE A 223 2.82 -0.84 8.40
C ILE A 223 1.38 -0.50 8.74
N LEU A 224 0.43 -1.21 8.15
CA LEU A 224 -0.99 -1.18 8.52
C LEU A 224 -1.47 -2.56 8.94
N ASP A 225 -2.32 -2.61 9.95
CA ASP A 225 -2.91 -3.85 10.45
C ASP A 225 -4.36 -3.59 10.90
N SER A 226 -5.23 -4.59 10.78
CA SER A 226 -6.58 -4.62 11.34
C SER A 226 -7.42 -3.41 10.90
N ILE A 227 -7.68 -3.30 9.59
CA ILE A 227 -8.54 -2.25 9.05
C ILE A 227 -10.00 -2.63 9.33
N ASP A 228 -10.69 -1.84 10.11
CA ASP A 228 -12.11 -1.97 10.40
C ASP A 228 -12.83 -0.70 9.94
N TYR A 229 -14.01 -0.87 9.36
CA TYR A 229 -14.84 0.24 8.95
C TYR A 229 -16.26 0.02 9.43
N PHE A 230 -16.84 1.07 10.01
CA PHE A 230 -18.17 1.07 10.57
C PHE A 230 -18.96 2.22 9.96
N ALA A 231 -19.97 1.89 9.17
CA ALA A 231 -20.81 2.88 8.53
C ALA A 231 -22.15 2.29 8.10
N ARG A 232 -23.15 3.17 7.97
CA ARG A 232 -24.36 2.81 7.24
C ARG A 232 -24.11 3.03 5.75
N LEU A 233 -24.06 1.95 4.99
CA LEU A 233 -24.02 1.99 3.52
C LEU A 233 -25.45 1.97 2.96
N ASP A 234 -25.65 2.55 1.79
CA ASP A 234 -26.93 2.55 1.08
C ASP A 234 -26.67 2.32 -0.42
N SER A 235 -27.73 2.03 -1.19
CA SER A 235 -27.61 1.89 -2.65
C SER A 235 -27.52 3.25 -3.33
N ALA A 236 -26.90 3.29 -4.52
CA ALA A 236 -26.77 4.53 -5.30
C ALA A 236 -28.14 5.19 -5.58
N GLU A 237 -29.16 4.37 -5.85
CA GLU A 237 -30.55 4.83 -6.09
C GLU A 237 -31.14 5.55 -4.87
N ASN A 238 -30.87 5.05 -3.66
CA ASN A 238 -31.43 5.62 -2.43
C ASN A 238 -30.77 6.95 -2.05
N CYS A 239 -29.52 7.18 -2.44
CA CYS A 239 -28.79 8.40 -2.11
C CYS A 239 -29.09 9.57 -3.04
N ALA A 240 -29.33 9.30 -4.34
CA ALA A 240 -29.77 10.32 -5.30
C ALA A 240 -31.09 10.99 -4.85
N VAL A 241 -31.98 10.24 -4.19
CA VAL A 241 -33.25 10.78 -3.66
C VAL A 241 -33.05 11.69 -2.45
N ARG A 242 -31.98 11.49 -1.67
CA ARG A 242 -31.73 12.27 -0.45
C ARG A 242 -31.04 13.61 -0.73
N GLU A 243 -30.20 13.67 -1.74
CA GLU A 243 -29.55 14.93 -2.18
C GLU A 243 -30.56 16.01 -2.57
N HIS A 244 -31.71 15.63 -3.14
CA HIS A 244 -32.77 16.56 -3.52
C HIS A 244 -33.65 17.07 -2.36
N ASN A 245 -33.56 16.47 -1.17
CA ASN A 245 -34.46 16.76 -0.04
C ASN A 245 -33.75 17.43 1.16
N THR A 246 -32.47 17.79 1.02
CA THR A 246 -31.65 18.56 1.97
C THR A 246 -31.22 19.86 1.34
#